data_AF-A0A2N5Z0C5-F1
#
_entry.id   AF-A0A2N5Z0C5-F1
#
_cell.length_a   1.000
_cell.length_b   1.000
_cell.length_c   1.000
_cell.angle_alpha   90.00
_cell.angle_beta   90.00
_cell.angle_gamma   90.00
#
_symmetry.space_group_name_H-M   'P 1'
#
loop_
_entity.id
_entity.type
_entity.pdbx_description
1 polymer ?
#
loop_
_entity_poly.entity_id
_entity_poly.type
_entity_poly.pdbx_seq_one_letter_code
_entity_poly.pdbx_strand_id
1 'polypeptide(L)'
;MDAHQTFFPNSPSDFGNQFVVDKDENIIDEIPYILINALNLSINQLSEKVYQLGGMFIPAHVDRNLYSLSSQLGIVPDNLDFNVLELSPYAYRNKFFEKFPWFADYSYITNSDAHFISDIGKSYNLLNLKKIDFFNIKEALRLAITKFPE
;
A
#
# COMPACT_ATOMS: atom_id res chain seq x y z
N MET A 1 10.44 13.52 3.12
CA MET A 1 9.64 12.82 2.10
C MET A 1 9.64 13.66 0.84
N ASP A 2 9.16 14.91 0.90
CA ASP A 2 9.07 15.82 -0.26
C ASP A 2 10.42 16.10 -0.92
N ALA A 3 11.50 16.20 -0.14
CA ALA A 3 12.86 16.35 -0.67
C ALA A 3 13.35 15.17 -1.54
N HIS A 4 12.67 14.02 -1.49
CA HIS A 4 12.96 12.85 -2.33
C HIS A 4 12.01 12.74 -3.53
N GLN A 5 11.15 13.74 -3.75
CA GLN A 5 10.29 13.76 -4.92
C GLN A 5 11.11 14.01 -6.18
N THR A 6 10.80 13.26 -7.23
CA THR A 6 11.45 13.40 -8.53
C THR A 6 10.54 14.22 -9.45
N PHE A 7 11.02 15.37 -9.91
CA PHE A 7 10.23 16.29 -10.72
C PHE A 7 10.52 16.10 -12.20
N PHE A 8 9.55 15.55 -12.92
CA PHE A 8 9.53 15.53 -14.38
C PHE A 8 8.30 16.31 -14.85
N PRO A 9 8.41 17.13 -15.91
CA PRO A 9 7.26 17.83 -16.46
C PRO A 9 6.11 16.87 -16.77
N ASN A 10 4.89 17.25 -16.42
CA ASN A 10 3.70 16.50 -16.81
C ASN A 10 3.48 16.61 -18.32
N SER A 11 2.96 15.55 -18.93
CA SER A 11 2.45 15.54 -20.31
C SER A 11 0.96 15.30 -20.24
N PRO A 12 0.12 16.35 -20.29
CA PRO A 12 -1.33 16.18 -20.17
C PRO A 12 -1.96 15.28 -21.23
N SER A 13 -1.35 15.17 -22.42
CA SER A 13 -1.80 14.24 -23.47
C SER A 13 -1.62 12.78 -23.09
N ASP A 14 -0.63 12.46 -22.26
CA ASP A 14 -0.29 11.08 -21.90
C ASP A 14 -0.87 10.69 -20.53
N PHE A 15 -0.86 11.62 -19.57
CA PHE A 15 -1.21 11.34 -18.16
C PHE A 15 -2.45 12.12 -17.67
N GLY A 16 -3.02 12.99 -18.50
CA GLY A 16 -4.10 13.89 -18.11
C GLY A 16 -3.61 15.10 -17.31
N ASN A 17 -4.53 16.04 -17.09
CA ASN A 17 -4.29 17.17 -16.20
C ASN A 17 -4.31 16.70 -14.74
N GLN A 18 -3.46 17.30 -13.90
CA GLN A 18 -3.38 16.97 -12.49
C GLN A 18 -3.76 18.19 -11.66
N PHE A 19 -5.05 18.32 -11.36
CA PHE A 19 -5.61 19.49 -10.69
C PHE A 19 -5.59 19.34 -9.16
N VAL A 20 -5.38 20.46 -8.48
CA VAL A 20 -5.74 20.62 -7.07
C VAL A 20 -7.16 21.20 -7.04
N VAL A 21 -8.06 20.53 -6.34
CA VAL A 21 -9.48 20.91 -6.26
C VAL A 21 -9.88 21.22 -4.83
N ASP A 22 -10.79 22.18 -4.66
CA ASP A 22 -11.42 22.46 -3.37
C ASP A 22 -12.62 21.55 -3.09
N LYS A 23 -13.29 21.76 -1.93
CA LYS A 23 -14.46 20.97 -1.50
C LYS A 23 -15.70 21.14 -2.40
N ASP A 24 -15.74 22.20 -3.19
CA ASP A 24 -16.84 22.54 -4.10
C ASP A 24 -16.47 22.19 -5.56
N GLU A 25 -15.44 21.35 -5.74
CA GLU A 25 -14.90 20.87 -7.02
C GLU A 25 -14.29 21.95 -7.92
N ASN A 26 -13.97 23.14 -7.38
CA ASN A 26 -13.29 24.16 -8.14
C ASN A 26 -11.80 23.83 -8.28
N ILE A 27 -11.26 23.99 -9.48
CA ILE A 27 -9.81 23.89 -9.74
C ILE A 27 -9.15 25.14 -9.15
N ILE A 28 -8.27 24.95 -8.16
CA ILE A 28 -7.53 26.03 -7.49
C ILE A 28 -6.06 26.08 -7.89
N ASP A 29 -5.52 24.99 -8.44
CA ASP A 29 -4.15 24.91 -8.95
C ASP A 29 -3.99 23.73 -9.93
N GLU A 30 -2.88 23.70 -10.66
CA GLU A 30 -2.47 22.58 -11.51
C GLU A 30 -1.02 22.19 -11.22
N ILE A 31 -0.77 20.90 -10.97
CA ILE A 31 0.57 20.39 -10.68
C ILE A 31 1.32 20.17 -11.99
N PRO A 32 2.41 20.94 -12.27
CA PRO A 32 3.09 20.90 -13.56
C PRO A 32 4.03 19.70 -13.72
N TYR A 33 4.12 18.83 -12.71
CA TYR A 33 5.01 17.67 -12.68
C TYR A 33 4.21 16.38 -12.54
N ILE A 34 4.59 15.32 -13.25
CA ILE A 34 3.93 14.02 -13.16
C ILE A 34 4.00 13.43 -11.74
N LEU A 35 2.86 12.96 -11.21
CA LEU A 35 2.73 12.48 -9.82
C LEU A 35 2.88 10.97 -9.63
N ILE A 36 2.83 10.18 -10.71
CA ILE A 36 2.93 8.70 -10.63
C ILE A 36 4.36 8.20 -10.38
N ASN A 37 5.36 9.07 -10.47
CA ASN A 37 6.75 8.66 -10.37
C ASN A 37 7.16 8.27 -8.94
N ALA A 38 8.07 7.30 -8.86
CA ALA A 38 8.65 6.88 -7.60
C ALA A 38 9.50 7.98 -6.95
N LEU A 39 9.52 7.96 -5.61
CA LEU A 39 10.46 8.76 -4.83
C LEU A 39 11.89 8.24 -5.04
N ASN A 40 12.87 9.14 -5.00
CA ASN A 40 14.28 8.79 -4.91
C ASN A 40 14.64 8.38 -3.47
N LEU A 41 14.03 7.28 -3.02
CA LEU A 41 14.17 6.71 -1.68
C LEU A 41 14.11 5.18 -1.79
N SER A 42 15.00 4.49 -1.06
CA SER A 42 14.90 3.03 -0.96
C SER A 42 13.69 2.62 -0.11
N ILE A 43 13.17 1.43 -0.34
CA ILE A 43 12.05 0.87 0.44
C ILE A 43 12.39 0.73 1.93
N ASN A 44 13.66 0.48 2.27
CA ASN A 44 14.11 0.38 3.65
C ASN A 44 14.08 1.74 4.36
N GLN A 45 14.60 2.79 3.71
CA GLN A 45 14.54 4.15 4.23
C GLN A 45 13.08 4.62 4.37
N LEU A 46 12.21 4.21 3.46
CA LEU A 46 10.77 4.48 3.56
C LEU A 46 10.16 3.79 4.79
N SER A 47 10.42 2.50 4.97
CA SER A 47 9.94 1.72 6.12
C SER A 47 10.44 2.31 7.44
N GLU A 48 11.74 2.58 7.54
CA GLU A 48 12.34 3.22 8.72
C GLU A 48 11.67 4.56 9.02
N LYS A 49 11.43 5.39 7.98
CA LYS A 49 10.79 6.69 8.18
C LYS A 49 9.36 6.57 8.69
N VAL A 50 8.60 5.59 8.18
CA VAL A 50 7.24 5.32 8.65
C VAL A 50 7.24 4.94 10.13
N TYR A 51 8.18 4.09 10.57
CA TYR A 51 8.29 3.72 11.98
C TYR A 51 8.74 4.87 12.88
N GLN A 52 9.67 5.72 12.43
CA GLN A 52 10.07 6.93 13.16
C GLN A 52 8.89 7.88 13.42
N LEU A 53 7.87 7.87 12.55
CA LEU A 53 6.64 8.66 12.71
C LEU A 53 5.56 7.93 13.54
N GLY A 54 5.87 6.76 14.11
CA GLY A 54 4.92 5.92 14.85
C GLY A 54 3.96 5.12 13.97
N GLY A 55 4.13 5.19 12.64
CA GLY A 55 3.29 4.54 11.65
C GLY A 55 3.46 3.02 11.57
N MET A 56 2.80 2.42 10.59
CA MET A 56 2.91 1.01 10.24
C MET A 56 3.21 0.91 8.75
N PHE A 57 4.24 0.17 8.40
CA PHE A 57 4.61 -0.06 7.00
C PHE A 57 3.96 -1.37 6.53
N ILE A 58 3.08 -1.29 5.52
CA ILE A 58 2.39 -2.43 4.94
C ILE A 58 2.62 -2.38 3.43
N PRO A 59 3.42 -3.30 2.86
CA PRO A 59 3.54 -3.43 1.42
C PRO A 59 2.17 -3.72 0.79
N ALA A 60 1.70 -2.80 -0.05
CA ALA A 60 0.37 -2.88 -0.67
C ALA A 60 0.32 -3.94 -1.78
N HIS A 61 -0.82 -4.65 -1.88
CA HIS A 61 -1.20 -5.56 -2.98
C HIS A 61 -0.02 -6.29 -3.64
N VAL A 62 0.77 -7.01 -2.82
CA VAL A 62 2.09 -7.53 -3.20
C VAL A 62 2.03 -8.59 -4.30
N ASP A 63 0.85 -9.13 -4.60
CA ASP A 63 0.58 -10.13 -5.62
C ASP A 63 0.31 -9.56 -7.02
N ARG A 64 0.14 -8.24 -7.16
CA ARG A 64 -0.10 -7.62 -8.49
C ARG A 64 1.09 -7.84 -9.43
N ASN A 65 0.82 -8.03 -10.71
CA ASN A 65 1.88 -8.21 -11.71
C ASN A 65 2.67 -6.94 -12.04
N LEU A 66 2.11 -5.76 -11.72
CA LEU A 66 2.72 -4.46 -11.94
C LEU A 66 2.74 -3.68 -10.63
N TYR A 67 3.80 -2.89 -10.43
CA TYR A 67 4.00 -1.99 -9.29
C TYR A 67 3.85 -2.65 -7.91
N SER A 68 4.01 -3.97 -7.82
CA SER A 68 4.00 -4.70 -6.55
C SER A 68 5.42 -5.04 -6.12
N LEU A 69 5.59 -5.28 -4.82
CA LEU A 69 6.87 -5.72 -4.26
C LEU A 69 7.38 -7.00 -4.94
N SER A 70 6.50 -7.99 -5.17
CA SER A 70 6.89 -9.26 -5.80
C SER A 70 7.27 -9.09 -7.27
N SER A 71 6.60 -8.20 -8.01
CA SER A 71 6.92 -7.94 -9.42
C SER A 71 8.21 -7.16 -9.63
N GLN A 72 8.56 -6.27 -8.69
CA GLN A 72 9.70 -5.35 -8.83
C GLN A 72 10.97 -5.94 -8.25
N LEU A 73 10.89 -6.56 -7.07
CA LEU A 73 12.07 -7.06 -6.38
C LEU A 73 12.20 -8.59 -6.44
N GLY A 74 11.09 -9.30 -6.68
CA GLY A 74 11.03 -10.76 -6.56
C GLY A 74 11.07 -11.19 -5.09
N ILE A 75 12.12 -10.81 -4.37
CA ILE A 75 12.38 -11.13 -2.97
C ILE A 75 12.13 -9.93 -2.03
N VAL A 76 11.86 -10.24 -0.77
CA VAL A 76 11.87 -9.24 0.32
C VAL A 76 13.31 -8.99 0.75
N PRO A 77 13.80 -7.74 0.77
CA PRO A 77 15.13 -7.44 1.32
C PRO A 77 15.24 -7.89 2.78
N ASP A 78 16.36 -8.53 3.16
CA ASP A 78 16.57 -9.13 4.50
C ASP A 78 16.40 -8.14 5.67
N ASN A 79 16.58 -6.84 5.40
CA ASN A 79 16.48 -5.75 6.37
C ASN A 79 15.22 -4.89 6.19
N LEU A 80 14.26 -5.32 5.37
CA LEU A 80 12.98 -4.63 5.24
C LEU A 80 12.02 -5.12 6.33
N ASP A 81 11.84 -4.30 7.36
CA ASP A 81 10.97 -4.64 8.49
C ASP A 81 9.49 -4.34 8.16
N PHE A 82 8.67 -5.38 8.14
CA PHE A 82 7.21 -5.33 8.19
C PHE A 82 6.67 -6.61 8.79
N ASN A 83 5.42 -6.59 9.27
CA ASN A 83 4.79 -7.77 9.86
C ASN A 83 3.49 -8.15 9.17
N VAL A 84 2.99 -7.25 8.31
CA VAL A 84 1.76 -7.42 7.56
C VAL A 84 2.01 -6.96 6.13
N LEU A 85 1.52 -7.75 5.18
CA LEU A 85 1.43 -7.37 3.77
C LEU A 85 -0.03 -7.27 3.36
N GLU A 86 -0.31 -6.54 2.29
CA GLU A 86 -1.64 -6.56 1.68
C GLU A 86 -1.62 -7.43 0.42
N LEU A 87 -2.61 -8.30 0.29
CA LEU A 87 -2.93 -8.99 -0.96
C LEU A 87 -4.14 -8.33 -1.61
N SER A 88 -4.17 -8.34 -2.93
CA SER A 88 -5.33 -7.89 -3.68
C SER A 88 -6.56 -8.76 -3.34
N PRO A 89 -7.79 -8.23 -3.42
CA PRO A 89 -9.01 -8.99 -3.12
C PRO A 89 -9.17 -10.28 -3.91
N TYR A 90 -8.58 -10.35 -5.10
CA TYR A 90 -8.68 -11.47 -6.04
C TYR A 90 -7.42 -12.35 -6.06
N ALA A 91 -6.49 -12.14 -5.12
CA ALA A 91 -5.26 -12.92 -5.04
C ALA A 91 -5.54 -14.42 -4.87
N TYR A 92 -4.93 -15.26 -5.72
CA TYR A 92 -4.89 -16.72 -5.51
C TYR A 92 -3.84 -17.05 -4.45
N ARG A 93 -4.22 -16.88 -3.18
CA ARG A 93 -3.32 -16.84 -2.02
C ARG A 93 -2.37 -18.05 -1.94
N ASN A 94 -2.89 -19.27 -2.04
CA ASN A 94 -2.05 -20.48 -2.00
C ASN A 94 -1.01 -20.49 -3.12
N LYS A 95 -1.41 -20.16 -4.35
CA LYS A 95 -0.48 -20.06 -5.49
C LYS A 95 0.55 -18.94 -5.32
N PHE A 96 0.16 -17.82 -4.70
CA PHE A 96 1.07 -16.72 -4.42
C PHE A 96 2.15 -17.15 -3.44
N PHE A 97 1.79 -17.81 -2.33
CA PHE A 97 2.77 -18.28 -1.35
C PHE A 97 3.59 -19.48 -1.84
N GLU A 98 3.04 -20.35 -2.70
CA GLU A 98 3.83 -21.38 -3.40
C GLU A 98 4.90 -20.74 -4.31
N LYS A 99 4.55 -19.66 -5.00
CA LYS A 99 5.47 -18.94 -5.90
C LYS A 99 6.48 -18.08 -5.13
N PHE A 100 6.07 -17.49 -4.00
CA PHE A 100 6.86 -16.58 -3.19
C PHE A 100 6.85 -17.00 -1.71
N PRO A 101 7.51 -18.11 -1.36
CA PRO A 101 7.41 -18.73 -0.04
C PRO A 101 7.92 -17.85 1.11
N TRP A 102 8.84 -16.91 0.84
CA TRP A 102 9.29 -15.94 1.84
C TRP A 102 8.19 -15.00 2.34
N PHE A 103 7.06 -14.86 1.63
CA PHE A 103 5.92 -14.10 2.14
C PHE A 103 4.98 -14.92 3.05
N ALA A 104 5.16 -16.24 3.14
CA ALA A 104 4.23 -17.12 3.85
C ALA A 104 4.25 -16.95 5.37
N ASP A 105 5.36 -16.46 5.93
CA ASP A 105 5.53 -16.24 7.37
C ASP A 105 4.92 -14.90 7.85
N TYR A 106 4.45 -14.05 6.94
CA TYR A 106 3.84 -12.77 7.28
C TYR A 106 2.32 -12.89 7.44
N SER A 107 1.76 -12.07 8.32
CA SER A 107 0.31 -11.84 8.33
C SER A 107 -0.09 -11.07 7.07
N TYR A 108 -1.34 -11.23 6.63
CA TYR A 108 -1.83 -10.49 5.48
C TYR A 108 -3.20 -9.88 5.73
N ILE A 109 -3.46 -8.80 5.00
CA ILE A 109 -4.76 -8.13 4.94
C ILE A 109 -5.23 -8.00 3.50
N THR A 110 -6.49 -7.66 3.32
CA THR A 110 -7.05 -7.34 2.02
C THR A 110 -7.88 -6.07 2.12
N ASN A 111 -7.63 -5.10 1.24
CA ASN A 111 -8.39 -3.85 1.18
C ASN A 111 -9.00 -3.68 -0.22
N SER A 112 -10.01 -2.80 -0.33
CA SER A 112 -10.77 -2.65 -1.57
C SER A 112 -10.04 -1.89 -2.68
N ASP A 113 -9.01 -1.08 -2.35
CA ASP A 113 -8.33 -0.19 -3.31
C ASP A 113 -9.34 0.58 -4.19
N ALA A 114 -10.35 1.15 -3.53
CA ALA A 114 -11.56 1.64 -4.18
C ALA A 114 -11.31 2.95 -4.91
N HIS A 115 -11.52 2.94 -6.24
CA HIS A 115 -11.45 4.13 -7.10
C HIS A 115 -12.85 4.69 -7.42
N PHE A 116 -13.91 3.93 -7.11
CA PHE A 116 -15.30 4.33 -7.25
C PHE A 116 -16.04 4.15 -5.91
N ILE A 117 -17.08 4.95 -5.66
CA ILE A 117 -17.88 4.89 -4.42
C ILE A 117 -18.46 3.49 -4.22
N SER A 118 -18.93 2.84 -5.30
CA SER A 118 -19.46 1.48 -5.27
C SER A 118 -18.46 0.41 -4.83
N ASP A 119 -17.16 0.74 -4.84
CA ASP A 119 -16.10 -0.21 -4.53
C ASP A 119 -15.66 -0.17 -3.07
N ILE A 120 -16.09 0.87 -2.33
CA ILE A 120 -15.78 1.03 -0.91
C ILE A 120 -16.27 -0.20 -0.14
N GLY A 121 -15.35 -0.89 0.55
CA GLY A 121 -15.68 -2.05 1.36
C GLY A 121 -15.96 -3.33 0.57
N LYS A 122 -15.69 -3.39 -0.75
CA LYS A 122 -15.73 -4.66 -1.51
C LYS A 122 -14.76 -5.72 -0.96
N SER A 123 -13.71 -5.26 -0.28
CA SER A 123 -12.81 -6.09 0.52
C SER A 123 -12.51 -5.33 1.81
N TYR A 124 -12.51 -6.06 2.92
CA TYR A 124 -12.36 -5.50 4.26
C TYR A 124 -11.77 -6.54 5.21
N ASN A 125 -11.29 -6.07 6.35
CA ASN A 125 -10.74 -6.88 7.42
C ASN A 125 -11.65 -6.79 8.66
N LEU A 126 -11.91 -7.91 9.31
CA LEU A 126 -12.61 -7.93 10.59
C LEU A 126 -11.58 -7.91 11.72
N LEU A 127 -11.58 -6.82 12.50
CA LEU A 127 -10.65 -6.63 13.61
C LEU A 127 -11.40 -6.67 14.93
N ASN A 128 -10.92 -7.49 15.87
CA ASN A 128 -11.41 -7.47 17.24
C ASN A 128 -10.60 -6.45 18.06
N LEU A 129 -11.23 -5.34 18.42
CA LEU A 129 -10.56 -4.21 19.08
C LEU A 129 -11.11 -4.00 20.48
N LYS A 130 -10.23 -3.69 21.43
CA LYS A 130 -10.65 -3.21 22.76
C LYS A 130 -11.19 -1.78 22.71
N LYS A 131 -10.68 -0.98 21.77
CA LYS A 131 -11.05 0.42 21.54
C LYS A 131 -10.78 0.78 20.07
N ILE A 132 -11.60 1.66 19.49
CA ILE A 132 -11.40 2.17 18.13
C ILE A 132 -10.42 3.34 18.21
N ASP A 133 -9.14 3.02 18.15
CA ASP A 133 -8.04 3.98 17.99
C ASP A 133 -6.89 3.37 17.18
N PHE A 134 -5.99 4.23 16.70
CA PHE A 134 -4.88 3.82 15.83
C PHE A 134 -4.00 2.75 16.46
N PHE A 135 -3.72 2.86 17.77
CA PHE A 135 -2.88 1.89 18.48
C PHE A 135 -3.51 0.50 18.47
N ASN A 136 -4.78 0.39 18.84
CA ASN A 136 -5.48 -0.90 18.86
C ASN A 136 -5.64 -1.48 17.45
N ILE A 137 -5.87 -0.64 16.43
CA ILE A 137 -5.92 -1.08 15.03
C ILE A 137 -4.56 -1.65 14.59
N LYS A 138 -3.47 -0.93 14.86
CA LYS A 138 -2.10 -1.36 14.52
C LYS A 138 -1.76 -2.70 15.16
N GLU A 139 -2.06 -2.87 16.45
CA GLU A 139 -1.83 -4.13 17.16
C GLU A 139 -2.70 -5.28 16.62
N ALA A 140 -3.98 -5.01 16.34
CA ALA A 140 -4.86 -6.02 15.76
C ALA A 140 -4.42 -6.46 14.36
N LEU A 141 -3.90 -5.55 13.54
CA LEU A 141 -3.36 -5.88 12.22
C LEU A 141 -2.09 -6.73 12.32
N ARG A 142 -1.16 -6.42 13.25
CA ARG A 142 0.02 -7.27 13.50
C ARG A 142 -0.36 -8.70 13.90
N LEU A 143 -1.45 -8.83 14.65
CA LEU A 143 -1.99 -10.10 15.14
C LEU A 143 -3.06 -10.69 14.22
N ALA A 144 -3.36 -10.05 13.09
CA ALA A 144 -4.29 -10.55 12.09
C ALA A 144 -3.63 -11.73 11.36
N ILE A 145 -3.40 -12.81 12.10
CA ILE A 145 -3.43 -14.14 11.56
C ILE A 145 -4.87 -14.29 11.09
N THR A 146 -5.14 -14.03 9.81
CA THR A 146 -6.26 -14.70 9.15
C THR A 146 -5.95 -16.18 9.22
N LYS A 147 -6.30 -16.80 10.37
CA LYS A 147 -6.49 -18.23 10.47
C LYS A 147 -7.43 -18.56 9.32
N PHE A 148 -6.90 -19.30 8.37
CA PHE A 148 -7.63 -19.78 7.22
C PHE A 148 -8.92 -20.44 7.73
N PRO A 149 -10.11 -19.97 7.34
CA PRO A 149 -11.20 -20.92 7.20
C PRO A 149 -10.72 -21.90 6.11
N GLU A 150 -10.65 -23.18 6.45
CA GLU A 150 -10.59 -24.25 5.45
C GLU A 150 -11.72 -24.11 4.44
#